data_AF-A0A3D4RKA4-F1
#
_entry.id   AF-A0A3D4RKA4-F1
#
_cell.length_a   1.000
_cell.length_b   1.000
_cell.length_c   1.000
_cell.angle_alpha   90.00
_cell.angle_beta   90.00
_cell.angle_gamma   90.00
#
_symmetry.space_group_name_H-M   'P 1'
#
loop_
_entity.id
_entity.type
_entity.pdbx_description
1 polymer ?
#
loop_
_entity_poly.entity_id
_entity_poly.type
_entity_poly.pdbx_seq_one_letter_code
_entity_poly.pdbx_strand_id
1 'polypeptide(L)'
;MKKLNKEGWQVYGTSHTLEVALLTHYDKLAVEGTEELSAAATSTMKNIGTAKLMQDASEKYASQMGQALKGRTVTEHGSEQTEEDIMEMDQFLQGFESKVKAEINGELKPSYMLIRPAKTASGKDCWEFEGYSLINQEAAHKARMRAMQEMMQEQKAMHKLSEKTAKWIQEAFDAEEEALMTTMD
;
A
#
# COMPACT_ATOMS: atom_id res chain seq x y z
N MET A 1 -20.10 3.79 22.18
CA MET A 1 -20.16 4.85 23.21
C MET A 1 -19.74 4.38 24.60
N LYS A 2 -20.58 3.67 25.36
CA LYS A 2 -20.23 3.26 26.75
C LYS A 2 -18.93 2.45 26.86
N LYS A 3 -18.62 1.61 25.88
CA LYS A 3 -17.38 0.81 25.85
C LYS A 3 -16.15 1.69 25.56
N LEU A 4 -16.19 2.50 24.49
CA LEU A 4 -15.10 3.41 24.11
C LEU A 4 -14.74 4.39 25.24
N ASN A 5 -15.75 4.98 25.88
CA ASN A 5 -15.52 5.89 27.01
C ASN A 5 -14.91 5.17 28.23
N LYS A 6 -15.34 3.92 28.51
CA LYS A 6 -14.74 3.09 29.57
C LYS A 6 -13.28 2.73 29.29
N GLU A 7 -12.93 2.60 28.02
CA GLU A 7 -11.58 2.26 27.56
C GLU A 7 -10.68 3.51 27.37
N GLY A 8 -11.17 4.70 27.75
CA GLY A 8 -10.40 5.94 27.75
C GLY A 8 -10.23 6.59 26.38
N TRP A 9 -10.96 6.13 25.35
CA TRP A 9 -10.93 6.73 24.02
C TRP A 9 -11.61 8.09 23.99
N GLN A 10 -10.97 9.05 23.32
CA GLN A 10 -11.48 10.40 23.12
C GLN A 10 -11.36 10.79 21.66
N VAL A 11 -12.32 11.56 21.15
CA VAL A 11 -12.20 12.14 19.80
C VAL A 11 -11.03 13.11 19.78
N TYR A 12 -10.23 13.05 18.72
CA TYR A 12 -9.08 13.89 18.50
C TYR A 12 -9.19 14.70 17.20
N GLY A 13 -8.62 15.91 17.20
CA GLY A 13 -8.54 16.76 16.02
C GLY A 13 -9.84 17.52 15.66
N THR A 14 -10.86 17.48 16.52
CA THR A 14 -12.12 18.22 16.32
C THR A 14 -12.72 18.65 17.66
N SER A 15 -13.59 19.68 17.63
CA SER A 15 -14.41 20.09 18.75
C SER A 15 -15.70 19.27 18.91
N HIS A 16 -15.98 18.34 17.98
CA HIS A 16 -17.15 17.47 18.04
C HIS A 16 -17.07 16.48 19.20
N THR A 17 -18.22 16.18 19.81
CA THR A 17 -18.34 15.01 20.69
C THR A 17 -18.24 13.73 19.88
N LEU A 18 -18.03 12.60 20.56
CA LEU A 18 -17.98 11.30 19.89
C LEU A 18 -19.29 10.96 19.17
N GLU A 19 -20.43 11.34 19.74
CA GLU A 19 -21.74 11.16 19.11
C GLU A 19 -21.84 11.95 17.80
N VAL A 20 -21.45 13.23 17.82
CA VAL A 20 -21.50 14.09 16.63
C VAL A 20 -20.52 13.60 15.56
N ALA A 21 -19.32 13.16 15.96
CA ALA A 21 -18.33 12.62 15.05
C ALA A 21 -18.83 11.33 14.36
N LEU A 22 -19.47 10.42 15.10
CA LEU A 22 -20.04 9.19 14.55
C LEU A 22 -21.23 9.46 13.62
N LEU A 23 -22.15 10.35 14.01
CA LEU A 23 -23.27 10.73 13.14
C LEU A 23 -22.77 11.34 11.83
N THR A 24 -21.84 12.30 11.93
CA THR A 24 -21.21 12.92 10.74
C THR A 24 -20.51 11.89 9.87
N HIS A 25 -19.87 10.88 10.48
CA HIS A 25 -19.25 9.79 9.74
C HIS A 25 -20.27 8.97 8.97
N TYR A 26 -21.35 8.52 9.63
CA TYR A 26 -22.39 7.73 8.98
C TYR A 26 -23.10 8.49 7.86
N ASP A 27 -23.33 9.79 8.03
CA ASP A 27 -23.89 10.64 6.97
C ASP A 27 -22.99 10.67 5.73
N LYS A 28 -21.67 10.75 5.92
CA LYS A 28 -20.71 10.69 4.81
C LYS A 28 -20.60 9.30 4.21
N LEU A 29 -20.68 8.25 5.03
CA LEU A 29 -20.61 6.85 4.60
C LEU A 29 -21.86 6.42 3.82
N ALA A 30 -23.01 7.05 4.07
CA ALA A 30 -24.25 6.78 3.37
C ALA A 30 -24.22 7.18 1.88
N VAL A 31 -23.21 7.95 1.45
CA VAL A 31 -23.01 8.29 0.04
C VAL A 31 -22.62 7.03 -0.74
N GLU A 32 -23.36 6.73 -1.81
CA GLU A 32 -23.13 5.55 -2.65
C GLU A 32 -21.68 5.46 -3.14
N GLY A 33 -21.14 4.23 -3.10
CA GLY A 33 -19.75 3.97 -3.49
C GLY A 33 -18.71 4.48 -2.50
N THR A 34 -19.10 4.89 -1.30
CA THR A 34 -18.17 5.22 -0.21
C THR A 34 -17.94 4.02 0.68
N GLU A 35 -16.68 3.70 0.95
CA GLU A 35 -16.29 2.68 1.92
C GLU A 35 -15.52 3.30 3.09
N GLU A 36 -15.61 2.66 4.25
CA GLU A 36 -14.80 3.00 5.42
C GLU A 36 -13.50 2.21 5.43
N LEU A 37 -12.41 2.88 5.76
CA LEU A 37 -11.12 2.29 6.06
C LEU A 37 -10.66 2.72 7.45
N SER A 38 -10.42 1.73 8.31
CA SER A 38 -9.85 1.94 9.64
C SER A 38 -8.35 1.64 9.68
N ALA A 39 -7.60 2.43 10.44
CA ALA A 39 -6.20 2.20 10.76
C ALA A 39 -5.94 2.44 12.25
N ALA A 40 -4.84 1.87 12.75
CA ALA A 40 -4.38 2.08 14.11
C ALA A 40 -2.90 2.47 14.09
N ALA A 41 -2.51 3.34 15.01
CA ALA A 41 -1.12 3.77 15.16
C ALA A 41 -0.78 3.99 16.63
N THR A 42 0.51 3.92 16.96
CA THR A 42 1.03 4.27 18.29
C THR A 42 2.18 5.23 18.12
N SER A 43 2.20 6.31 18.90
CA SER A 43 3.27 7.32 18.85
C SER A 43 3.42 8.05 20.18
N THR A 44 4.65 8.46 20.50
CA THR A 44 4.93 9.33 21.64
C THR A 44 4.45 10.77 21.41
N MET A 45 4.36 11.20 20.14
CA MET A 45 3.94 12.54 19.74
C MET A 45 2.66 12.50 18.90
N LYS A 46 1.71 13.39 19.19
CA LYS A 46 0.37 13.36 18.57
C LYS A 46 0.37 13.64 17.07
N ASN A 47 1.10 14.65 16.63
CA ASN A 47 1.26 14.98 15.20
C ASN A 47 1.88 13.82 14.39
N ILE A 48 2.91 13.17 14.94
CA ILE A 48 3.52 12.00 14.30
C ILE A 48 2.54 10.83 14.26
N GLY A 49 1.77 10.63 15.34
CA GLY A 49 0.71 9.60 15.39
C GLY A 49 -0.34 9.81 14.30
N THR A 50 -0.82 11.03 14.11
CA THR A 50 -1.77 11.39 13.05
C THR A 50 -1.20 11.13 11.65
N ALA A 51 0.04 11.55 11.38
CA ALA A 51 0.68 11.30 10.09
C ALA A 51 0.87 9.80 9.83
N LYS A 52 1.33 9.07 10.84
CA LYS A 52 1.50 7.61 10.79
C LYS A 52 0.17 6.90 10.51
N LEU A 53 -0.92 7.35 11.12
CA LEU A 53 -2.24 6.77 10.92
C LEU A 53 -2.71 6.86 9.47
N MET A 54 -2.47 7.98 8.79
CA MET A 54 -2.80 8.16 7.37
C MET A 54 -1.94 7.28 6.46
N GLN A 55 -0.65 7.17 6.79
CA GLN A 55 0.26 6.26 6.10
C GLN A 55 -0.18 4.81 6.26
N ASP A 56 -0.49 4.38 7.49
CA ASP A 56 -0.91 3.01 7.81
C ASP A 56 -2.27 2.68 7.17
N ALA A 57 -3.18 3.66 7.04
CA ALA A 57 -4.41 3.51 6.27
C ALA A 57 -4.11 3.25 4.78
N SER A 58 -3.29 4.08 4.14
CA SER A 58 -2.92 3.91 2.73
C SER A 58 -2.23 2.57 2.48
N GLU A 59 -1.33 2.17 3.38
CA GLU A 59 -0.64 0.87 3.36
C GLU A 59 -1.62 -0.29 3.45
N LYS A 60 -2.55 -0.24 4.43
CA LYS A 60 -3.57 -1.28 4.61
C LYS A 60 -4.44 -1.43 3.37
N TYR A 61 -4.87 -0.32 2.75
CA TYR A 61 -5.65 -0.37 1.52
C TYR A 61 -4.85 -1.01 0.38
N ALA A 62 -3.62 -0.56 0.14
CA ALA A 62 -2.77 -1.10 -0.91
C ALA A 62 -2.54 -2.61 -0.73
N SER A 63 -2.18 -3.04 0.49
CA SER A 63 -1.96 -4.44 0.79
C SER A 63 -3.22 -5.30 0.60
N GLN A 64 -4.41 -4.81 0.98
CA GLN A 64 -5.66 -5.52 0.70
C GLN A 64 -5.88 -5.74 -0.81
N MET A 65 -5.51 -4.75 -1.64
CA MET A 65 -5.64 -4.87 -3.09
C MET A 65 -4.61 -5.82 -3.69
N GLY A 66 -3.35 -5.76 -3.23
CA GLY A 66 -2.31 -6.70 -3.66
C GLY A 66 -2.63 -8.15 -3.26
N GLN A 67 -3.11 -8.38 -2.04
CA GLN A 67 -3.57 -9.69 -1.59
C GLN A 67 -4.76 -10.21 -2.41
N ALA A 68 -5.75 -9.36 -2.72
CA ALA A 68 -6.88 -9.73 -3.56
C ALA A 68 -6.44 -10.12 -4.98
N LEU A 69 -5.47 -9.39 -5.55
CA LEU A 69 -4.90 -9.71 -6.85
C LEU A 69 -4.11 -11.02 -6.81
N LYS A 70 -3.22 -11.19 -5.81
CA LYS A 70 -2.47 -12.43 -5.58
C LYS A 70 -3.39 -13.65 -5.48
N GLY A 71 -4.47 -13.54 -4.70
CA GLY A 71 -5.44 -14.61 -4.52
C GLY A 71 -6.12 -15.01 -5.84
N ARG A 72 -6.43 -14.04 -6.70
CA ARG A 72 -6.97 -14.33 -8.04
C ARG A 72 -5.94 -15.03 -8.93
N THR A 73 -4.70 -14.53 -8.98
CA THR A 73 -3.65 -15.13 -9.80
C THR A 73 -3.39 -16.59 -9.41
N VAL A 74 -3.28 -16.88 -8.12
CA VAL A 74 -3.10 -18.26 -7.61
C VAL A 74 -4.28 -19.16 -7.96
N THR A 75 -5.50 -18.62 -7.90
CA THR A 75 -6.72 -19.38 -8.25
C THR A 75 -6.76 -19.69 -9.76
N GLU A 76 -6.32 -18.78 -10.61
CA GLU A 76 -6.35 -18.93 -12.07
C GLU A 76 -5.20 -19.77 -12.63
N HIS A 77 -4.00 -19.71 -12.04
CA HIS A 77 -2.80 -20.37 -12.56
C HIS A 77 -2.43 -21.66 -11.81
N GLY A 78 -3.09 -21.95 -10.67
CA GLY A 78 -2.94 -23.20 -9.95
C GLY A 78 -1.49 -23.55 -9.56
N SER A 79 -1.17 -24.83 -9.56
CA SER A 79 0.17 -25.38 -9.24
C SER A 79 1.15 -25.40 -10.42
N GLU A 80 0.81 -24.76 -11.54
CA GLU A 80 1.66 -24.74 -12.75
C GLU A 80 2.72 -23.63 -12.71
N GLN A 81 2.69 -22.77 -11.68
CA GLN A 81 3.67 -21.71 -11.49
C GLN A 81 5.02 -22.28 -11.05
N THR A 82 6.08 -21.88 -11.73
CA THR A 82 7.46 -22.13 -11.29
C THR A 82 7.80 -21.22 -10.11
N GLU A 83 8.90 -21.54 -9.40
CA GLU A 83 9.41 -20.66 -8.33
C GLU A 83 9.78 -19.27 -8.87
N GLU A 84 10.27 -19.21 -10.11
CA GLU A 84 10.61 -17.96 -10.81
C GLU A 84 9.34 -17.13 -11.11
N ASP A 85 8.25 -17.75 -11.56
CA ASP A 85 6.97 -17.08 -11.79
C ASP A 85 6.40 -16.47 -10.49
N ILE A 86 6.52 -17.19 -9.37
CA ILE A 86 6.07 -16.72 -8.05
C ILE A 86 6.89 -15.51 -7.60
N MET A 87 8.21 -15.55 -7.80
CA MET A 87 9.10 -14.44 -7.46
C MET A 87 8.82 -13.19 -8.30
N GLU A 88 8.67 -13.33 -9.63
CA GLU A 88 8.34 -12.21 -10.50
C GLU A 88 6.97 -11.60 -10.14
N MET A 89 5.98 -12.45 -9.86
CA MET A 89 4.67 -12.02 -9.39
C MET A 89 4.76 -11.24 -8.08
N ASP A 90 5.51 -11.73 -7.08
CA ASP A 90 5.65 -11.04 -5.80
C ASP A 90 6.35 -9.69 -5.96
N GLN A 91 7.36 -9.58 -6.82
CA GLN A 91 7.99 -8.31 -7.15
C GLN A 91 7.02 -7.35 -7.86
N PHE A 92 6.23 -7.86 -8.79
CA PHE A 92 5.18 -7.10 -9.47
C PHE A 92 4.16 -6.54 -8.47
N LEU A 93 3.66 -7.39 -7.58
CA LEU A 93 2.65 -7.03 -6.59
C LEU A 93 3.19 -6.00 -5.59
N GLN A 94 4.44 -6.12 -5.14
CA GLN A 94 5.06 -5.11 -4.27
C GLN A 94 5.16 -3.74 -4.97
N GLY A 95 5.55 -3.71 -6.25
CA GLY A 95 5.57 -2.48 -7.03
C GLY A 95 4.17 -1.90 -7.22
N PHE A 96 3.18 -2.75 -7.51
CA PHE A 96 1.78 -2.36 -7.63
C PHE A 96 1.25 -1.76 -6.32
N GLU A 97 1.47 -2.41 -5.18
CA GLU A 97 1.06 -1.92 -3.86
C GLU A 97 1.68 -0.55 -3.57
N SER A 98 2.97 -0.37 -3.86
CA SER A 98 3.67 0.91 -3.69
C SER A 98 3.02 2.03 -4.50
N LYS A 99 2.68 1.77 -5.77
CA LYS A 99 2.00 2.75 -6.63
C LYS A 99 0.56 3.01 -6.19
N VAL A 100 -0.19 1.98 -5.81
CA VAL A 100 -1.55 2.14 -5.26
C VAL A 100 -1.52 3.01 -4.00
N LYS A 101 -0.57 2.77 -3.10
CA LYS A 101 -0.40 3.57 -1.89
C LYS A 101 -0.14 5.04 -2.21
N ALA A 102 0.71 5.32 -3.20
CA ALA A 102 0.99 6.69 -3.63
C ALA A 102 -0.25 7.39 -4.20
N GLU A 103 -1.02 6.69 -5.05
CA GLU A 103 -2.23 7.21 -5.69
C GLU A 103 -3.40 7.38 -4.70
N ILE A 104 -3.60 6.43 -3.79
CA ILE A 104 -4.76 6.42 -2.90
C ILE A 104 -4.67 7.44 -1.76
N ASN A 105 -3.47 7.89 -1.42
CA ASN A 105 -3.27 8.88 -0.37
C ASN A 105 -4.01 10.21 -0.69
N GLY A 106 -4.22 10.53 -1.97
CA GLY A 106 -5.02 11.69 -2.39
C GLY A 106 -6.54 11.49 -2.28
N GLU A 107 -7.00 10.24 -2.28
CA GLU A 107 -8.42 9.87 -2.28
C GLU A 107 -8.96 9.53 -0.89
N LEU A 108 -8.08 9.20 0.05
CA LEU A 108 -8.43 8.93 1.44
C LEU A 108 -8.86 10.21 2.15
N LYS A 109 -10.12 10.26 2.56
CA LYS A 109 -10.71 11.39 3.29
C LYS A 109 -10.82 11.04 4.77
N PRO A 110 -10.03 11.66 5.67
CA PRO A 110 -10.18 11.45 7.11
C PRO A 110 -11.60 11.79 7.56
N SER A 111 -12.21 10.92 8.38
CA SER A 111 -13.53 11.16 8.95
C SER A 111 -13.45 11.56 10.41
N TYR A 112 -12.94 10.67 11.26
CA TYR A 112 -12.70 10.96 12.68
C TYR A 112 -11.54 10.11 13.21
N MET A 113 -10.99 10.54 14.34
CA MET A 113 -9.88 9.88 15.01
C MET A 113 -10.18 9.78 16.49
N LEU A 114 -9.84 8.63 17.07
CA LEU A 114 -9.82 8.40 18.49
C LEU A 114 -8.38 8.38 18.98
N ILE A 115 -8.16 8.90 20.18
CA ILE A 115 -6.88 8.86 20.88
C ILE A 115 -7.08 8.41 22.32
N ARG A 116 -6.11 7.67 22.86
CA ARG A 116 -6.01 7.43 24.30
C ARG A 116 -4.55 7.37 24.77
N PRO A 117 -4.27 7.71 26.04
CA PRO A 117 -2.94 7.47 26.63
C PRO A 117 -2.63 5.97 26.67
N ALA A 118 -1.38 5.61 26.42
CA ALA A 118 -0.89 4.24 26.45
C ALA A 118 0.58 4.19 26.89
N LYS A 119 1.16 2.98 26.92
CA LYS A 119 2.58 2.75 27.16
C LYS A 119 3.16 1.95 26.01
N THR A 120 4.36 2.33 25.57
CA THR A 120 5.16 1.53 24.63
C THR A 120 5.58 0.20 25.27
N ALA A 121 6.06 -0.75 24.46
CA ALA A 121 6.64 -2.00 24.96
C ALA A 121 7.79 -1.78 25.96
N SER A 122 8.51 -0.65 25.85
CA SER A 122 9.57 -0.24 26.79
C SER A 122 9.05 0.57 27.99
N GLY A 123 7.74 0.67 28.21
CA GLY A 123 7.13 1.37 29.35
C GLY A 123 7.09 2.90 29.26
N LYS A 124 7.50 3.51 28.15
CA LYS A 124 7.42 4.97 27.94
C LYS A 124 5.99 5.40 27.62
N ASP A 125 5.58 6.56 28.12
CA ASP A 125 4.29 7.18 27.76
C ASP A 125 4.17 7.39 26.26
N CYS A 126 3.03 6.99 25.72
CA CYS A 126 2.68 7.21 24.33
C CYS A 126 1.16 7.40 24.19
N TRP A 127 0.73 7.51 22.95
CA TRP A 127 -0.65 7.64 22.54
C TRP A 127 -0.96 6.52 21.55
N GLU A 128 -2.11 5.88 21.75
CA GLU A 128 -2.74 5.01 20.76
C GLU A 128 -3.77 5.81 19.98
N PHE A 129 -3.82 5.54 18.69
CA PHE A 129 -4.70 6.18 17.72
C PHE A 129 -5.52 5.11 17.02
N GLU A 130 -6.80 5.41 16.80
CA GLU A 130 -7.66 4.68 15.89
C GLU A 130 -8.31 5.68 14.94
N GLY A 131 -8.09 5.52 13.64
CA GLY A 131 -8.50 6.47 12.61
C GLY A 131 -9.46 5.82 11.64
N TYR A 132 -10.48 6.57 11.28
CA TYR A 132 -11.50 6.15 10.33
C TYR A 132 -11.51 7.13 9.18
N SER A 133 -11.22 6.61 7.98
CA SER A 133 -11.20 7.36 6.73
C SER A 133 -12.25 6.82 5.77
N LEU A 134 -12.66 7.64 4.82
CA LEU A 134 -13.60 7.28 3.78
C LEU A 134 -12.88 7.29 2.44
N ILE A 135 -13.24 6.33 1.60
CA ILE A 135 -12.68 6.16 0.26
C ILE A 135 -13.82 6.01 -0.74
N ASN A 136 -13.75 6.75 -1.85
CA ASN A 136 -14.68 6.58 -2.95
C ASN A 136 -14.19 5.45 -3.86
N GLN A 137 -15.02 4.43 -4.06
CA GLN A 137 -14.67 3.23 -4.81
C GLN A 137 -14.36 3.50 -6.28
N GLU A 138 -15.02 4.46 -6.92
CA GLU A 138 -14.76 4.81 -8.31
C GLU A 138 -13.38 5.47 -8.46
N ALA A 139 -13.08 6.44 -7.60
CA ALA A 139 -11.78 7.10 -7.57
C ALA A 139 -10.66 6.08 -7.23
N ALA A 140 -10.90 5.22 -6.26
CA ALA A 140 -9.97 4.17 -5.88
C ALA A 140 -9.77 3.12 -6.98
N HIS A 141 -10.82 2.80 -7.75
CA HIS A 141 -10.70 1.96 -8.94
C HIS A 141 -9.80 2.62 -10.00
N LYS A 142 -9.99 3.91 -10.29
CA LYS A 142 -9.14 4.66 -11.23
C LYS A 142 -7.68 4.71 -10.77
N ALA A 143 -7.44 4.91 -9.47
CA ALA A 143 -6.10 4.86 -8.87
C ALA A 143 -5.44 3.49 -9.07
N ARG A 144 -6.15 2.40 -8.79
CA ARG A 144 -5.65 1.03 -9.00
C ARG A 144 -5.32 0.75 -10.47
N MET A 145 -6.18 1.19 -11.40
CA MET A 145 -5.93 1.00 -12.82
C MET A 145 -4.70 1.78 -13.32
N ARG A 146 -4.48 3.01 -12.84
CA ARG A 146 -3.27 3.79 -13.16
C ARG A 146 -2.02 3.10 -12.61
N ALA A 147 -2.03 2.71 -11.34
CA ALA A 147 -0.93 1.98 -10.71
C ALA A 147 -0.58 0.69 -11.48
N MET A 148 -1.60 -0.07 -11.90
CA MET A 148 -1.43 -1.28 -12.70
C MET A 148 -0.80 -0.96 -14.07
N GLN A 149 -1.32 0.05 -14.78
CA GLN A 149 -0.80 0.45 -16.09
C GLN A 149 0.65 0.90 -16.02
N GLU A 150 1.02 1.67 -15.00
CA GLU A 150 2.39 2.10 -14.78
C GLU A 150 3.32 0.91 -14.48
N MET A 151 2.93 0.00 -13.59
CA MET A 151 3.74 -1.20 -13.30
C MET A 151 3.95 -2.05 -14.55
N MET A 152 2.90 -2.24 -15.37
CA MET A 152 3.04 -3.00 -16.62
C MET A 152 3.98 -2.32 -17.61
N GLN A 153 3.95 -0.98 -17.68
CA GLN A 153 4.87 -0.23 -18.53
C GLN A 153 6.33 -0.34 -18.04
N GLU A 154 6.54 -0.20 -16.72
CA GLU A 154 7.85 -0.34 -16.10
C GLU A 154 8.43 -1.74 -16.32
N GLN A 155 7.66 -2.80 -16.08
CA GLN A 155 8.10 -4.17 -16.30
C GLN A 155 8.44 -4.43 -17.77
N LYS A 156 7.60 -3.96 -18.70
CA LYS A 156 7.90 -4.09 -20.14
C LYS A 156 9.17 -3.36 -20.54
N ALA A 157 9.46 -2.20 -19.94
CA ALA A 157 10.69 -1.48 -20.18
C ALA A 157 11.90 -2.20 -19.60
N MET A 158 11.77 -2.78 -18.40
CA MET A 158 12.80 -3.59 -17.76
C MET A 158 13.14 -4.86 -18.56
N HIS A 159 12.14 -5.64 -18.97
CA HIS A 159 12.33 -6.82 -19.82
C HIS A 159 13.11 -6.49 -21.10
N LYS A 160 12.73 -5.42 -21.81
CA LYS A 160 13.45 -4.96 -23.01
C LYS A 160 14.90 -4.56 -22.72
N LEU A 161 15.15 -3.92 -21.58
CA LEU A 161 16.50 -3.52 -21.19
C LEU A 161 17.35 -4.75 -20.86
N SER A 162 16.78 -5.74 -20.19
CA SER A 162 17.43 -7.01 -19.87
C SER A 162 17.83 -7.77 -21.13
N GLU A 163 16.94 -7.92 -22.10
CA GLU A 163 17.23 -8.55 -23.40
C GLU A 163 18.38 -7.85 -24.12
N LYS A 164 18.36 -6.51 -24.16
CA LYS A 164 19.40 -5.71 -24.80
C LYS A 164 20.75 -5.88 -24.11
N THR A 165 20.74 -5.93 -22.78
CA THR A 165 21.95 -6.08 -21.96
C THR A 165 22.56 -7.47 -22.16
N ALA A 166 21.72 -8.52 -22.17
CA ALA A 166 22.18 -9.88 -22.46
C ALA A 166 22.83 -9.98 -23.85
N LYS A 167 22.24 -9.33 -24.87
CA LYS A 167 22.82 -9.27 -26.22
C LYS A 167 24.20 -8.61 -26.23
N TRP A 168 24.35 -7.47 -25.54
CA TRP A 168 25.63 -6.78 -25.45
C TRP A 168 26.71 -7.58 -24.74
N ILE A 169 26.35 -8.32 -23.68
CA ILE A 169 27.28 -9.20 -22.99
C ILE A 169 27.75 -10.33 -23.91
N GLN A 170 26.83 -10.93 -24.68
CA GLN A 170 27.17 -11.96 -25.65
C GLN A 170 28.08 -11.41 -26.77
N GLU A 171 27.72 -10.27 -27.36
CA GLU A 171 28.53 -9.62 -28.40
C GLU A 171 29.95 -9.27 -27.91
N ALA A 172 30.09 -8.86 -26.65
CA ALA A 172 31.40 -8.59 -26.04
C ALA A 172 32.21 -9.87 -25.84
N PHE A 173 31.59 -10.94 -25.37
CA PHE A 173 32.23 -12.25 -25.21
C PHE A 173 32.73 -12.80 -26.56
N ASP A 174 31.87 -12.77 -27.59
CA ASP A 174 32.22 -13.26 -28.92
C ASP A 174 33.41 -12.48 -29.52
N ALA A 175 33.45 -11.16 -29.31
CA ALA A 175 34.55 -10.31 -29.78
C ALA A 175 35.87 -10.58 -29.03
N GLU A 176 35.83 -10.88 -27.73
CA GLU A 176 37.01 -11.28 -26.96
C GLU A 176 37.55 -12.64 -27.42
N GLU A 177 36.67 -13.60 -27.73
CA GLU A 177 37.04 -14.92 -28.23
C GLU A 177 37.69 -14.84 -29.62
N GLU A 178 37.14 -14.02 -30.53
CA GLU A 178 37.70 -13.78 -31.86
C GLU A 178 39.08 -13.09 -31.79
N ALA A 179 39.26 -12.14 -30.87
CA ALA A 179 40.55 -11.50 -30.61
C ALA A 179 41.59 -12.48 -30.06
N LEU A 180 41.20 -13.40 -29.18
CA LEU A 180 42.09 -14.46 -28.67
C LEU A 180 42.52 -15.41 -29.79
N MET A 181 41.59 -15.87 -30.62
CA MET A 181 41.90 -16.78 -31.73
C MET A 181 42.85 -16.17 -32.76
N THR A 182 42.67 -14.88 -33.10
CA THR A 182 43.56 -14.16 -34.04
C THR A 182 44.96 -13.86 -33.49
N THR A 183 45.19 -13.95 -32.18
CA THR A 183 46.53 -13.79 -31.58
C THR A 183 47.31 -15.09 -31.41
N MET A 184 46.69 -16.24 -31.69
CA MET A 184 47.31 -17.58 -31.58
C MET A 184 47.78 -18.16 -32.92
N ASP A 185 47.49 -17.51 -34.04
CA ASP A 185 48.00 -17.78 -35.40
C ASP A 185 49.21 -16.89 -35.74
#